data_AF-A0A958RR76-F1
#
_entry.id   AF-A0A958RR76-F1
#
_cell.length_a   1.000
_cell.length_b   1.000
_cell.length_c   1.000
_cell.angle_alpha   90.00
_cell.angle_beta   90.00
_cell.angle_gamma   90.00
#
_symmetry.space_group_name_H-M   'P 1'
#
loop_
_entity.id
_entity.type
_entity.pdbx_description
1 polymer ?
#
loop_
_entity_poly.entity_id
_entity_poly.type
_entity_poly.pdbx_seq_one_letter_code
_entity_poly.pdbx_strand_id
1 'polypeptide(L)'
;MKKKSRKFPSSKNLDKMDKVLSKSEGTYILPPDAGAVEKAKYEVCKHILIFMHKKGLTQRQLADKMEVPETRVSEIVHYKIAKFTLDKLVSYYEKINPNVSLSVA
;
A
#
# COMPACT_ATOMS: atom_id res chain seq x y z
N MET A 1 -27.40 15.63 -13.29
CA MET A 1 -26.61 14.67 -12.48
C MET A 1 -27.39 14.33 -11.21
N LYS A 2 -27.84 13.08 -11.02
CA LYS A 2 -28.61 12.69 -9.81
C LYS A 2 -27.67 12.72 -8.59
N LYS A 3 -27.94 13.59 -7.60
CA LYS A 3 -27.30 13.54 -6.29
C LYS A 3 -27.61 12.18 -5.66
N LYS A 4 -26.64 11.26 -5.62
CA LYS A 4 -26.72 10.07 -4.76
C LYS A 4 -26.87 10.58 -3.33
N SER A 5 -28.03 10.37 -2.73
CA SER A 5 -28.24 10.52 -1.29
C SER A 5 -27.23 9.59 -0.60
N ARG A 6 -26.15 10.16 -0.06
CA ARG A 6 -25.23 9.42 0.80
C ARG A 6 -25.95 9.23 2.12
N LYS A 7 -26.77 8.18 2.22
CA LYS A 7 -27.32 7.76 3.51
C LYS A 7 -26.14 7.37 4.40
N PHE A 8 -26.03 8.02 5.55
CA PHE A 8 -25.08 7.62 6.57
C PHE A 8 -25.35 6.15 6.96
N PRO A 9 -24.33 5.30 7.15
CA PRO A 9 -24.53 3.90 7.53
C PRO A 9 -25.33 3.79 8.84
N SER A 10 -26.19 2.78 8.96
CA SER A 10 -26.88 2.49 10.23
C SER A 10 -25.89 2.08 11.32
N SER A 11 -26.20 2.32 12.60
CA SER A 11 -25.36 1.90 13.75
C SER A 11 -24.96 0.42 13.67
N LYS A 12 -25.88 -0.49 13.32
CA LYS A 12 -25.56 -1.92 13.13
C LYS A 12 -24.46 -2.18 12.10
N ASN A 13 -24.37 -1.35 11.06
CA ASN A 13 -23.32 -1.48 10.04
C ASN A 13 -21.99 -0.92 10.56
N LEU A 14 -22.03 0.17 11.32
CA LEU A 14 -20.84 0.72 11.98
C LEU A 14 -20.26 -0.29 12.97
N ASP A 15 -21.08 -0.92 13.82
CA ASP A 15 -20.64 -1.92 14.79
C ASP A 15 -19.98 -3.14 14.09
N LYS A 16 -20.51 -3.54 12.93
CA LYS A 16 -19.91 -4.61 12.11
C LYS A 16 -18.55 -4.17 11.55
N MET A 17 -18.45 -2.95 11.03
CA MET A 17 -17.20 -2.40 10.53
C MET A 17 -16.16 -2.31 11.65
N ASP A 18 -16.54 -1.82 12.83
CA ASP A 18 -15.64 -1.69 13.98
C ASP A 18 -15.11 -3.05 14.46
N LYS A 19 -15.97 -4.08 14.49
CA LYS A 19 -15.54 -5.45 14.83
C LYS A 19 -14.53 -6.04 13.85
N VAL A 20 -14.58 -5.64 12.58
CA VAL A 20 -13.61 -6.05 11.55
C VAL A 20 -12.34 -5.22 11.67
N LEU A 21 -12.47 -3.89 11.76
CA LEU A 21 -11.36 -2.95 11.73
C LEU A 21 -10.52 -2.97 13.01
N SER A 22 -11.13 -3.23 14.17
CA SER A 22 -10.42 -3.35 15.46
C SER A 22 -9.37 -4.47 15.48
N LYS A 23 -9.48 -5.45 14.58
CA LYS A 23 -8.52 -6.56 14.43
C LYS A 23 -7.56 -6.36 13.27
N SER A 24 -7.81 -5.37 12.41
CA SER A 24 -6.99 -5.12 11.24
C SER A 24 -5.79 -4.23 11.58
N GLU A 25 -4.64 -4.50 10.96
CA GLU A 25 -3.49 -3.62 11.08
C GLU A 25 -3.73 -2.32 10.30
N GLY A 26 -3.39 -1.19 10.93
CA GLY A 26 -3.47 0.12 10.30
C GLY A 26 -2.38 0.35 9.26
N THR A 27 -2.56 1.39 8.44
CA THR A 27 -1.51 1.87 7.53
C THR A 27 -0.72 2.99 8.19
N TYR A 28 0.60 2.97 8.04
CA TYR A 28 1.46 4.04 8.51
C TYR A 28 1.40 5.23 7.55
N ILE A 29 1.16 6.43 8.10
CA ILE A 29 1.15 7.68 7.35
C ILE A 29 2.53 8.34 7.40
N LEU A 30 2.85 9.14 6.37
CA LEU A 30 4.01 10.02 6.44
C LEU A 30 3.77 11.13 7.46
N PRO A 31 4.76 11.46 8.30
CA PRO A 31 4.68 12.65 9.14
C PRO A 31 4.73 13.92 8.26
N PRO A 32 4.17 15.05 8.73
CA PRO A 32 4.10 16.29 7.94
C PRO A 32 5.47 16.83 7.50
N ASP A 33 6.50 16.58 8.29
CA ASP A 33 7.89 17.01 8.11
C ASP A 33 8.77 15.96 7.40
N ALA A 34 8.17 14.91 6.83
CA ALA A 34 8.90 13.83 6.19
C ALA A 34 9.91 14.32 5.14
N GLY A 35 11.12 13.75 5.21
CA GLY A 35 12.22 14.06 4.30
C GLY A 35 11.98 13.54 2.88
N ALA A 36 12.81 14.00 1.94
CA ALA A 36 12.71 13.59 0.53
C ALA A 36 12.81 12.07 0.34
N VAL A 37 13.71 11.41 1.10
CA VAL A 37 13.90 9.96 1.02
C VAL A 37 12.68 9.19 1.54
N GLU A 38 12.05 9.65 2.62
CA GLU A 38 10.85 9.00 3.17
C GLU A 38 9.67 9.14 2.21
N LYS A 39 9.49 10.33 1.63
CA LYS A 39 8.50 10.58 0.58
C LYS A 39 8.73 9.67 -0.64
N ALA A 40 9.98 9.53 -1.08
CA ALA A 40 10.32 8.63 -2.18
C ALA A 40 9.99 7.16 -1.86
N LYS A 41 10.37 6.66 -0.67
CA LYS A 41 10.01 5.30 -0.23
C LYS A 41 8.50 5.09 -0.22
N TYR A 42 7.76 6.07 0.29
CA TYR A 42 6.31 6.02 0.35
C TYR A 42 5.68 5.96 -1.04
N GLU A 43 6.15 6.77 -1.99
CA GLU A 43 5.67 6.75 -3.37
C GLU A 43 5.98 5.41 -4.07
N VAL A 44 7.13 4.79 -3.80
CA VAL A 44 7.42 3.44 -4.34
C VAL A 44 6.47 2.40 -3.75
N CYS A 45 6.20 2.41 -2.44
CA CYS A 45 5.19 1.53 -1.82
C CYS A 45 3.81 1.72 -2.47
N LYS A 46 3.42 2.97 -2.71
CA LYS A 46 2.16 3.33 -3.38
C LYS A 46 2.10 2.79 -4.81
N HIS A 47 3.19 2.87 -5.57
CA HIS A 47 3.25 2.29 -6.92
C HIS A 47 3.08 0.77 -6.91
N ILE A 48 3.72 0.07 -5.96
CA ILE A 48 3.53 -1.37 -5.76
C ILE A 48 2.06 -1.68 -5.44
N LEU A 49 1.42 -0.89 -4.57
CA LEU A 49 0.01 -1.04 -4.23
C LEU A 49 -0.92 -0.83 -5.43
N ILE A 50 -0.69 0.23 -6.20
CA ILE A 50 -1.44 0.52 -7.43
C ILE A 50 -1.31 -0.65 -8.40
N PHE A 51 -0.11 -1.21 -8.56
CA PHE A 51 0.10 -2.39 -9.39
C PHE A 51 -0.70 -3.60 -8.88
N MET A 52 -0.61 -3.91 -7.58
CA MET A 52 -1.35 -5.00 -6.94
C MET A 52 -2.86 -4.90 -7.21
N HIS A 53 -3.43 -3.72 -6.98
CA HIS A 53 -4.86 -3.46 -7.18
C HIS A 53 -5.26 -3.51 -8.65
N LYS A 54 -4.48 -2.89 -9.56
CA LYS A 54 -4.75 -2.92 -11.01
C LYS A 54 -4.73 -4.34 -11.58
N LYS A 55 -3.92 -5.22 -11.00
CA LYS A 55 -3.78 -6.62 -11.42
C LYS A 55 -4.65 -7.59 -10.61
N GLY A 56 -5.38 -7.11 -9.61
CA GLY A 56 -6.23 -7.94 -8.75
C GLY A 56 -5.45 -9.01 -7.96
N LEU A 57 -4.20 -8.73 -7.60
CA LEU A 57 -3.32 -9.68 -6.93
C LEU A 57 -3.59 -9.72 -5.42
N THR A 58 -3.48 -10.90 -4.82
CA THR A 58 -3.36 -11.05 -3.37
C THR A 58 -1.94 -10.73 -2.90
N GLN A 59 -1.75 -10.49 -1.59
CA GLN A 59 -0.41 -10.26 -1.03
C GLN A 59 0.53 -11.45 -1.28
N ARG A 60 0.02 -12.68 -1.14
CA ARG A 60 0.76 -13.91 -1.47
C ARG A 60 1.21 -13.96 -2.93
N GLN A 61 0.31 -13.68 -3.89
CA GLN A 61 0.66 -13.66 -5.31
C GLN A 61 1.68 -12.56 -5.66
N LEU A 62 1.57 -11.40 -4.99
CA LEU A 62 2.55 -10.34 -5.13
C LEU A 62 3.91 -10.76 -4.56
N ALA A 63 3.92 -11.48 -3.43
CA ALA A 63 5.12 -12.01 -2.80
C ALA A 63 5.85 -13.00 -3.71
N ASP A 64 5.09 -13.90 -4.35
CA ASP A 64 5.62 -14.85 -5.34
C ASP A 64 6.26 -14.11 -6.54
N LYS A 65 5.61 -13.04 -7.05
CA LYS A 65 6.16 -12.22 -8.16
C LYS A 65 7.40 -11.42 -7.77
N MET A 66 7.47 -10.96 -6.53
CA MET A 66 8.62 -10.22 -6.00
C MET A 66 9.75 -11.14 -5.53
N GLU A 67 9.48 -12.44 -5.40
CA GLU A 67 10.35 -13.46 -4.81
C GLU A 67 10.76 -13.07 -3.38
N VAL A 68 9.78 -12.67 -2.56
CA VAL A 68 9.99 -12.31 -1.15
C VAL A 68 8.97 -13.02 -0.27
N PRO A 69 9.21 -13.12 1.05
CA PRO A 69 8.20 -13.63 1.98
C PRO A 69 6.94 -12.74 1.99
N GLU A 70 5.76 -13.34 2.21
CA GLU A 70 4.49 -12.61 2.31
C GLU A 70 4.52 -11.52 3.40
N THR A 71 5.26 -11.76 4.48
CA THR A 71 5.49 -10.76 5.54
C THR A 71 6.13 -9.48 5.00
N ARG A 72 7.02 -9.58 4.00
CA ARG A 72 7.67 -8.44 3.36
C ARG A 72 6.67 -7.62 2.53
N VAL A 73 5.76 -8.30 1.84
CA VAL A 73 4.67 -7.64 1.12
C VAL A 73 3.71 -6.94 2.07
N SER A 74 3.33 -7.59 3.17
CA SER A 74 2.51 -6.97 4.21
C SER A 74 3.15 -5.69 4.75
N GLU A 75 4.46 -5.68 4.99
CA GLU A 75 5.17 -4.47 5.41
C GLU A 75 5.11 -3.33 4.38
N ILE A 76 5.18 -3.64 3.09
CA ILE A 76 5.05 -2.66 2.00
C ILE A 76 3.60 -2.15 1.93
N VAL A 77 2.63 -3.05 2.02
CA VAL A 77 1.19 -2.72 1.92
C VAL A 77 0.74 -1.80 3.05
N HIS A 78 1.31 -1.98 4.24
CA HIS A 78 1.05 -1.12 5.40
C HIS A 78 2.00 0.08 5.50
N TYR A 79 2.83 0.35 4.49
CA TYR A 79 3.76 1.48 4.44
C TYR A 79 4.75 1.55 5.62
N LYS A 80 5.29 0.40 6.06
CA LYS A 80 6.36 0.33 7.07
C LYS A 80 7.72 0.74 6.49
N ILE A 81 7.79 1.95 5.91
CA ILE A 81 8.92 2.46 5.10
C ILE A 81 10.26 2.50 5.86
N ALA A 82 10.23 2.60 7.19
CA ALA A 82 11.42 2.54 8.04
C ALA A 82 12.20 1.21 7.93
N LYS A 83 11.52 0.12 7.52
CA LYS A 83 12.13 -1.21 7.37
C LYS A 83 12.88 -1.41 6.05
N PHE A 84 12.85 -0.42 5.17
CA PHE A 84 13.38 -0.55 3.82
C PHE A 84 14.33 0.60 3.49
N THR A 85 15.36 0.30 2.73
CA THR A 85 16.09 1.30 1.96
C THR A 85 15.35 1.59 0.66
N LEU A 86 15.61 2.74 0.03
CA LEU A 86 14.92 3.14 -1.19
C LEU A 86 15.27 2.21 -2.36
N ASP A 87 16.56 1.88 -2.51
CA ASP A 87 17.10 0.92 -3.47
C ASP A 87 16.39 -0.43 -3.38
N LYS A 88 16.14 -0.94 -2.16
CA LYS A 88 15.43 -2.21 -1.97
C LYS A 88 14.00 -2.15 -2.48
N LEU A 89 13.27 -1.07 -2.17
CA LEU A 89 11.89 -0.88 -2.66
C LEU A 89 11.84 -0.75 -4.18
N VAL A 90 12.81 -0.04 -4.78
CA VAL A 90 12.91 0.07 -6.23
C VAL A 90 13.17 -1.29 -6.87
N SER A 91 14.12 -2.07 -6.34
CA SER A 91 14.42 -3.42 -6.85
C SER A 91 13.20 -4.35 -6.81
N TYR A 92 12.36 -4.22 -5.78
CA TYR A 92 11.11 -4.96 -5.67
C TYR A 92 10.08 -4.52 -6.70
N TYR A 93 9.97 -3.22 -6.94
CA TYR A 93 9.05 -2.68 -7.92
C TYR A 93 9.45 -3.04 -9.36
N GLU A 94 10.75 -3.03 -9.67
CA GLU A 94 11.29 -3.44 -10.98
C GLU A 94 10.96 -4.90 -11.30
N LYS A 95 11.01 -5.81 -10.32
CA LYS A 95 10.63 -7.22 -10.53
C LYS A 95 9.20 -7.41 -11.00
N ILE A 96 8.27 -6.59 -10.50
CA ILE A 96 6.84 -6.71 -10.84
C ILE A 96 6.44 -5.83 -12.01
N ASN A 97 7.23 -4.79 -12.30
CA ASN A 97 6.93 -3.82 -13.34
C ASN A 97 8.22 -3.35 -14.06
N PRO A 98 8.85 -4.21 -14.87
CA PRO A 98 10.17 -3.95 -15.47
C PRO A 98 10.19 -2.81 -16.50
N ASN A 99 9.02 -2.37 -16.98
CA ASN A 99 8.90 -1.32 -17.99
C ASN A 99 8.72 0.08 -17.39
N VAL A 100 8.90 0.28 -16.08
CA VAL A 100 8.73 1.60 -15.47
C VAL A 100 10.05 2.35 -15.35
N SER A 101 10.08 3.52 -15.98
CA SER A 101 11.03 4.58 -15.64
C SER A 101 10.53 5.35 -14.41
N LEU A 102 11.21 5.20 -13.26
CA LEU A 102 10.99 6.10 -12.12
C LEU A 102 11.70 7.43 -12.41
N SER A 103 10.94 8.46 -12.78
CA SER A 103 11.46 9.83 -12.89
C SER A 103 11.43 10.49 -11.51
N VAL A 104 12.58 10.91 -11.01
CA VAL A 104 12.68 11.78 -9.83
C VAL A 104 12.52 13.21 -10.34
N ALA A 105 11.45 13.89 -9.93
CA ALA A 105 11.21 15.30 -10.22
C ALA A 105 11.89 16.21 -9.19
#